data_AF-A0A8T0WWW7-F1
#
_entry.id   AF-A0A8T0WWW7-F1
#
_cell.length_a   1.000
_cell.length_b   1.000
_cell.length_c   1.000
_cell.angle_alpha   90.00
_cell.angle_beta   90.00
_cell.angle_gamma   90.00
#
_symmetry.space_group_name_H-M   'P 1'
#
loop_
_entity.id
_entity.type
_entity.pdbx_description
1 polymer ?
#
loop_
_entity_poly.entity_id
_entity_poly.type
_entity_poly.pdbx_seq_one_letter_code
_entity_poly.pdbx_strand_id
1 'polypeptide(L)'
;MLLAQPQRVKEIAARAEELGVPRNSVNFKHVMPILYSLNAGRLNAKLSFLKKVMGCSEADLGNLVRKMPAVLSRSESKIGRAVEFLKAEVGLEPSYIFHRPALLGYSIEGRLMPRHCVLRILKAKGFLSKEISFYYAVNITEESFLEKFLLPYNKSVPGLIEAYAAACRDQVATEL
;
A
#
# COMPACT_ATOMS: atom_id res chain seq x y z
N MET A 1 -2.49 -25.16 8.79
CA MET A 1 -1.07 -25.35 9.14
C MET A 1 -0.96 -26.64 9.91
N LEU A 2 -0.85 -27.81 9.24
CA LEU A 2 -0.98 -29.10 9.91
C LEU A 2 0.08 -30.16 9.56
N LEU A 3 1.14 -29.82 8.81
CA LEU A 3 2.30 -30.71 8.62
C LEU A 3 3.59 -29.89 8.51
N ALA A 4 3.94 -29.12 9.55
CA ALA A 4 5.17 -28.33 9.54
C ALA A 4 6.31 -29.13 10.18
N GLN A 5 7.40 -29.35 9.42
CA GLN A 5 8.63 -29.95 9.97
C GLN A 5 9.20 -29.00 11.04
N PRO A 6 9.42 -29.45 12.29
CA PRO A 6 9.84 -28.57 13.39
C PRO A 6 11.11 -27.77 13.08
N GLN A 7 12.05 -28.38 12.36
CA GLN A 7 13.30 -27.72 11.96
C GLN A 7 13.06 -26.58 10.98
N ARG A 8 12.23 -26.82 9.95
CA ARG A 8 11.83 -25.79 8.98
C ARG A 8 11.11 -24.62 9.64
N VAL A 9 10.27 -24.87 10.65
CA VAL A 9 9.60 -23.79 11.40
C VAL A 9 10.61 -22.92 12.15
N LYS A 10 11.64 -23.51 12.76
CA LYS A 10 12.72 -22.77 13.43
C LYS A 10 13.52 -21.91 12.45
N GLU A 11 13.85 -22.45 11.28
CA GLU A 11 14.56 -21.72 10.23
C GLU A 11 13.75 -20.52 9.70
N ILE A 12 12.45 -20.71 9.49
CA ILE A 12 11.54 -19.63 9.07
C ILE A 12 11.41 -18.57 10.15
N ALA A 13 11.34 -18.98 11.43
CA ALA A 13 11.30 -18.05 12.55
C ALA A 13 12.59 -17.21 12.63
N ALA A 14 13.76 -17.84 12.48
CA ALA A 14 15.03 -17.13 12.42
C ALA A 14 15.09 -16.15 11.22
N ARG A 15 14.62 -16.59 10.04
CA ARG A 15 14.54 -15.72 8.86
C ARG A 15 13.61 -14.52 9.07
N ALA A 16 12.49 -14.71 9.76
CA ALA A 16 11.59 -13.61 10.09
C ALA A 16 12.30 -12.57 10.97
N GLU A 17 13.10 -13.01 11.94
CA GLU A 17 13.90 -12.14 12.81
C GLU A 17 14.99 -11.40 12.02
N GLU A 18 15.70 -12.08 11.11
CA GLU A 18 16.68 -11.47 10.20
C GLU A 18 16.06 -10.37 9.32
N LEU A 19 14.80 -10.55 8.89
CA LEU A 19 14.03 -9.55 8.16
C LEU A 19 13.43 -8.45 9.05
N GLY A 20 13.79 -8.44 10.34
CA GLY A 20 13.38 -7.44 11.30
C GLY A 20 11.98 -7.64 11.86
N VAL A 21 11.37 -8.84 11.75
CA VAL A 21 10.06 -9.15 12.35
C VAL A 21 10.24 -9.89 13.68
N PRO A 22 10.07 -9.24 14.85
CA PRO A 22 10.28 -9.89 16.14
C PRO A 22 9.20 -10.95 16.42
N ARG A 23 9.56 -12.03 17.11
CA ARG A 23 8.63 -13.12 17.50
C ARG A 23 7.41 -12.66 18.31
N ASN A 24 7.59 -11.64 19.14
CA ASN A 24 6.54 -11.06 19.97
C ASN A 24 5.68 -10.02 19.24
N SER A 25 5.92 -9.76 17.94
CA SER A 25 5.13 -8.81 17.18
C SER A 25 3.86 -9.43 16.60
N VAL A 26 2.80 -8.63 16.48
CA VAL A 26 1.55 -9.03 15.80
C VAL A 26 1.79 -9.46 14.35
N ASN A 27 2.84 -8.91 13.72
CA ASN A 27 3.21 -9.23 12.34
C ASN A 27 3.92 -10.58 12.20
N PHE A 28 4.40 -11.18 13.30
CA PHE A 28 5.06 -12.48 13.26
C PHE A 28 4.13 -13.58 12.75
N LYS A 29 2.89 -13.66 13.27
CA LYS A 29 1.88 -14.62 12.78
C LYS A 29 1.52 -14.43 11.30
N HIS A 30 1.71 -13.22 10.76
CA HIS A 30 1.42 -12.91 9.37
C HIS A 30 2.60 -13.25 8.43
N VAL A 31 3.84 -13.05 8.88
CA VAL A 31 5.03 -13.33 8.06
C VAL A 31 5.35 -14.82 7.97
N MET A 32 5.11 -15.58 9.04
CA MET A 32 5.39 -17.02 9.11
C MET A 32 4.78 -17.84 7.96
N PRO A 33 3.47 -17.76 7.65
CA PRO A 33 2.90 -18.52 6.54
C PRO A 33 3.44 -18.05 5.17
N ILE A 34 3.76 -16.76 5.03
CA ILE A 34 4.32 -16.21 3.79
C ILE A 34 5.71 -16.82 3.54
N LEU A 35 6.59 -16.74 4.54
CA LEU A 35 7.94 -17.30 4.46
C LEU A 35 7.93 -18.82 4.33
N TYR A 36 6.99 -19.52 4.96
CA TYR A 36 6.84 -20.97 4.79
C TYR A 36 6.56 -21.37 3.34
N SER A 37 5.82 -20.53 2.61
CA SER A 37 5.45 -20.77 1.20
C SER A 37 6.56 -20.39 0.20
N LEU A 38 7.52 -19.58 0.62
CA LEU A 38 8.63 -19.11 -0.22
C LEU A 38 9.88 -19.98 -0.01
N ASN A 39 10.57 -20.31 -1.10
CA ASN A 39 11.94 -20.79 -1.00
C ASN A 39 12.92 -19.60 -0.94
N ALA A 40 14.17 -19.86 -0.52
CA ALA A 40 15.18 -18.83 -0.35
C ALA A 40 15.43 -18.01 -1.63
N GLY A 41 15.46 -18.65 -2.80
CA GLY A 41 15.65 -17.97 -4.08
C GLY A 41 14.52 -16.99 -4.40
N ARG A 42 13.26 -17.39 -4.24
CA ARG A 42 12.09 -16.53 -4.46
C ARG A 42 12.04 -15.37 -3.47
N LEU A 43 12.40 -15.62 -2.22
CA LEU A 43 12.49 -14.57 -1.20
C LEU A 43 13.56 -13.53 -1.57
N ASN A 44 14.76 -13.98 -1.92
CA ASN A 44 15.87 -13.09 -2.29
C ASN A 44 15.56 -12.28 -3.54
N ALA A 45 14.91 -12.89 -4.55
CA ALA A 45 14.43 -12.19 -5.73
C ALA A 45 13.39 -11.12 -5.37
N LYS A 46 12.42 -11.45 -4.51
CA LYS A 46 11.40 -10.50 -4.02
C LYS A 46 12.04 -9.32 -3.29
N LEU A 47 12.98 -9.57 -2.38
CA LEU A 47 13.67 -8.54 -1.61
C LEU A 47 14.50 -7.63 -2.52
N SER A 48 15.21 -8.22 -3.49
CA SER A 48 15.98 -7.47 -4.50
C SER A 48 15.09 -6.57 -5.35
N PHE A 49 13.93 -7.09 -5.78
CA PHE A 49 12.92 -6.32 -6.49
C PHE A 49 12.41 -5.14 -5.64
N LEU A 50 12.01 -5.40 -4.39
CA LEU A 50 11.52 -4.37 -3.46
C LEU A 50 12.55 -3.27 -3.23
N LYS A 51 13.81 -3.66 -2.99
CA LYS A 51 14.92 -2.70 -2.82
C LYS A 51 15.08 -1.82 -4.05
N LYS A 52 15.06 -2.42 -5.25
CA LYS A 52 15.22 -1.71 -6.52
C LYS A 52 14.08 -0.73 -6.78
N VAL A 53 12.82 -1.16 -6.64
CA VAL A 53 11.65 -0.33 -6.97
C VAL A 53 11.46 0.81 -5.96
N MET A 54 11.77 0.55 -4.69
CA MET A 54 11.67 1.55 -3.62
C MET A 54 12.90 2.47 -3.56
N GLY A 55 14.05 2.03 -4.08
CA GLY A 55 15.32 2.76 -4.00
C GLY A 55 15.81 2.94 -2.56
N CYS A 56 15.65 1.92 -1.71
CA CYS A 56 15.91 2.01 -0.27
C CYS A 56 17.11 1.18 0.21
N SER A 57 17.55 1.43 1.45
CA SER A 57 18.62 0.64 2.09
C SER A 57 18.12 -0.74 2.57
N GLU A 58 19.03 -1.63 2.98
CA GLU A 58 18.63 -2.91 3.62
C GLU A 58 17.88 -2.70 4.93
N ALA A 59 18.32 -1.72 5.74
CA ALA A 59 17.66 -1.37 6.99
C ALA A 59 16.23 -0.85 6.74
N ASP A 60 16.06 -0.06 5.68
CA ASP A 60 14.74 0.33 5.21
C ASP A 60 13.95 -0.91 4.77
N LEU A 61 14.48 -1.75 3.88
CA LEU A 61 13.75 -2.93 3.44
C LEU A 61 13.26 -3.82 4.60
N GLY A 62 14.08 -4.05 5.62
CA GLY A 62 13.66 -4.75 6.85
C GLY A 62 12.52 -4.03 7.58
N ASN A 63 12.58 -2.71 7.69
CA ASN A 63 11.51 -1.89 8.26
C ASN A 63 10.19 -1.95 7.47
N LEU A 64 10.24 -2.04 6.14
CA LEU A 64 9.05 -2.25 5.28
C LEU A 64 8.40 -3.60 5.59
N VAL A 65 9.20 -4.67 5.56
CA VAL A 65 8.73 -6.05 5.82
C VAL A 65 8.19 -6.16 7.24
N ARG A 66 8.86 -5.53 8.22
CA ARG A 66 8.39 -5.43 9.61
C ARG A 66 7.01 -4.81 9.74
N LYS A 67 6.74 -3.72 9.01
CA LYS A 67 5.44 -3.01 9.07
C LYS A 67 4.35 -3.69 8.25
N MET A 68 4.70 -4.29 7.11
CA MET A 68 3.75 -4.93 6.20
C MET A 68 4.33 -6.22 5.61
N PRO A 69 4.32 -7.34 6.34
CA PRO A 69 4.84 -8.62 5.84
C PRO A 69 4.18 -9.09 4.53
N ALA A 70 2.89 -8.73 4.35
CA ALA A 70 2.12 -9.05 3.15
C ALA A 70 2.72 -8.48 1.85
N VAL A 71 3.67 -7.54 1.92
CA VAL A 71 4.37 -7.06 0.73
C VAL A 71 5.17 -8.17 0.04
N LEU A 72 5.63 -9.18 0.79
CA LEU A 72 6.39 -10.31 0.26
C LEU A 72 5.55 -11.28 -0.58
N SER A 73 4.22 -11.33 -0.36
CA SER A 73 3.31 -12.18 -1.13
C SER A 73 2.62 -11.45 -2.28
N ARG A 74 2.78 -10.13 -2.40
CA ARG A 74 2.17 -9.33 -3.46
C ARG A 74 2.89 -9.49 -4.81
N SER A 75 2.11 -9.35 -5.88
CA SER A 75 2.62 -9.33 -7.26
C SER A 75 3.59 -8.17 -7.47
N GLU A 76 4.74 -8.45 -8.10
CA GLU A 76 5.75 -7.44 -8.43
C GLU A 76 5.21 -6.39 -9.37
N SER A 77 4.43 -6.82 -10.38
CA SER A 77 3.75 -5.90 -11.29
C SER A 77 2.82 -4.94 -10.53
N LYS A 78 2.00 -5.46 -9.59
CA LYS A 78 1.10 -4.60 -8.80
C LYS A 78 1.87 -3.62 -7.91
N ILE A 79 2.96 -4.06 -7.28
CA ILE A 79 3.81 -3.18 -6.46
C ILE A 79 4.49 -2.12 -7.33
N GLY A 80 5.07 -2.52 -8.46
CA GLY A 80 5.76 -1.62 -9.39
C GLY A 80 4.84 -0.51 -9.88
N ARG A 81 3.66 -0.87 -10.39
CA ARG A 81 2.64 0.09 -10.82
C ARG A 81 2.21 1.03 -9.70
N ALA A 82 2.04 0.52 -8.47
CA ALA A 82 1.65 1.35 -7.33
C ALA A 82 2.76 2.34 -6.95
N VAL A 83 4.02 1.90 -6.88
CA VAL A 83 5.16 2.78 -6.58
C VAL A 83 5.34 3.83 -7.66
N GLU A 84 5.23 3.45 -8.93
CA GLU A 84 5.31 4.37 -10.07
C GLU A 84 4.20 5.43 -10.00
N PHE A 85 2.94 5.01 -9.82
CA PHE A 85 1.82 5.94 -9.65
C PHE A 85 2.05 6.90 -8.47
N LEU A 86 2.45 6.39 -7.30
CA LEU A 86 2.66 7.20 -6.11
C LEU A 86 3.80 8.21 -6.28
N LYS A 87 4.83 7.88 -7.07
CA LYS A 87 5.96 8.79 -7.33
C LYS A 87 5.65 9.78 -8.46
N ALA A 88 5.25 9.28 -9.63
CA ALA A 88 5.12 10.07 -10.84
C ALA A 88 3.82 10.91 -10.87
N GLU A 89 2.70 10.31 -10.47
CA GLU A 89 1.39 10.98 -10.55
C GLU A 89 1.06 11.74 -9.26
N VAL A 90 1.30 11.12 -8.09
CA VAL A 90 1.01 11.75 -6.80
C VAL A 90 2.13 12.68 -6.33
N GLY A 91 3.36 12.46 -6.80
CA GLY A 91 4.52 13.27 -6.41
C GLY A 91 5.08 12.95 -5.01
N LEU A 92 4.94 11.71 -4.54
CA LEU A 92 5.42 11.31 -3.22
C LEU A 92 6.89 10.90 -3.23
N GLU A 93 7.63 11.40 -2.25
CA GLU A 93 9.00 10.97 -2.00
C GLU A 93 9.09 9.47 -1.63
N PRO A 94 10.14 8.76 -2.07
CA PRO A 94 10.33 7.35 -1.75
C PRO A 94 10.27 7.07 -0.23
N SER A 95 10.87 7.94 0.58
CA SER A 95 10.85 7.84 2.06
C SER A 95 9.43 7.95 2.63
N TYR A 96 8.56 8.76 2.03
CA TYR A 96 7.17 8.90 2.45
C TYR A 96 6.38 7.61 2.23
N ILE A 97 6.53 7.00 1.05
CA ILE A 97 5.87 5.74 0.67
C ILE A 97 6.38 4.61 1.57
N PHE A 98 7.69 4.54 1.72
CA PHE A 98 8.40 3.56 2.50
C PHE A 98 7.92 3.51 3.96
N HIS A 99 7.76 4.67 4.61
CA HIS A 99 7.29 4.71 6.00
C HIS A 99 5.79 4.36 6.15
N ARG A 100 5.05 4.26 5.03
CA ARG A 100 3.60 4.04 4.96
C ARG A 100 3.25 2.93 3.97
N PRO A 101 3.74 1.70 4.19
CA PRO A 101 3.63 0.61 3.23
C PRO A 101 2.19 0.22 2.89
N ALA A 102 1.21 0.56 3.74
CA ALA A 102 -0.21 0.36 3.45
C ALA A 102 -0.67 1.05 2.15
N LEU A 103 0.05 2.08 1.65
CA LEU A 103 -0.17 2.66 0.33
C LEU A 103 -0.05 1.63 -0.79
N LEU A 104 0.90 0.70 -0.69
CA LEU A 104 1.08 -0.41 -1.62
C LEU A 104 -0.05 -1.45 -1.51
N GLY A 105 -0.90 -1.30 -0.49
CA GLY A 105 -2.03 -2.13 -0.16
C GLY A 105 -3.27 -1.85 -1.01
N TYR A 106 -3.50 -0.59 -1.37
CA TYR A 106 -4.72 -0.12 -2.02
C TYR A 106 -4.71 -0.32 -3.54
N SER A 107 -5.90 -0.39 -4.15
CA SER A 107 -6.02 -0.39 -5.60
C SER A 107 -5.71 1.00 -6.14
N ILE A 108 -5.01 1.04 -7.28
CA ILE A 108 -4.71 2.31 -7.95
C ILE A 108 -6.02 2.90 -8.44
N GLU A 109 -6.76 2.14 -9.23
CA GLU A 109 -7.95 2.59 -9.95
C GLU A 109 -9.16 2.75 -9.01
N GLY A 110 -9.31 1.89 -7.99
CA GLY A 110 -10.47 1.92 -7.10
C GLY A 110 -10.31 2.77 -5.85
N ARG A 111 -9.10 3.25 -5.52
CA ARG A 111 -8.89 4.06 -4.32
C ARG A 111 -7.84 5.15 -4.46
N LEU A 112 -6.61 4.82 -4.88
CA LEU A 112 -5.54 5.82 -4.89
C LEU A 112 -5.81 6.94 -5.89
N MET A 113 -6.15 6.60 -7.13
CA MET A 113 -6.40 7.53 -8.22
C MET A 113 -7.70 8.33 -8.02
N PRO A 114 -8.88 7.73 -7.72
CA PRO A 114 -10.10 8.50 -7.47
C PRO A 114 -9.91 9.53 -6.36
N ARG A 115 -9.27 9.15 -5.25
CA ARG A 115 -9.03 10.05 -4.13
C ARG A 115 -7.96 11.10 -4.44
N HIS A 116 -6.94 10.75 -5.24
CA HIS A 116 -5.97 11.73 -5.75
C HIS A 116 -6.64 12.80 -6.62
N CYS A 117 -7.53 12.41 -7.54
CA CYS A 117 -8.28 13.33 -8.40
C CYS A 117 -9.13 14.30 -7.59
N VAL A 118 -9.86 13.81 -6.57
CA VAL A 118 -10.65 14.66 -5.66
C VAL A 118 -9.75 15.68 -4.97
N LEU A 119 -8.63 15.25 -4.38
CA LEU A 119 -7.70 16.18 -3.72
C LEU A 119 -7.16 17.23 -4.68
N ARG A 120 -6.84 16.86 -5.94
CA ARG A 120 -6.39 17.81 -6.96
C ARG A 120 -7.46 18.85 -7.31
N ILE A 121 -8.71 18.42 -7.51
CA ILE A 121 -9.83 19.30 -7.82
C ILE A 121 -10.06 20.29 -6.67
N LEU A 122 -10.11 19.79 -5.43
CA LEU A 122 -10.31 20.64 -4.26
C LEU A 122 -9.15 21.62 -4.04
N LYS A 123 -7.90 21.18 -4.26
CA LYS A 123 -6.72 22.06 -4.20
C LYS A 123 -6.80 23.17 -5.25
N ALA A 124 -7.11 22.82 -6.50
CA ALA A 124 -7.22 23.78 -7.60
C ALA A 124 -8.35 24.81 -7.39
N LYS A 125 -9.42 24.43 -6.68
CA LYS A 125 -10.53 25.33 -6.32
C LYS A 125 -10.29 26.11 -5.03
N GLY A 126 -9.14 25.94 -4.37
CA GLY A 126 -8.79 26.68 -3.16
C GLY A 126 -9.48 26.19 -1.89
N PHE A 127 -10.11 25.01 -1.90
CA PHE A 127 -10.81 24.48 -0.73
C PHE A 127 -9.88 23.85 0.30
N LEU A 128 -8.65 23.51 -0.08
CA LEU A 128 -7.68 22.91 0.81
C LEU A 128 -6.72 23.99 1.33
N SER A 129 -7.03 24.55 2.50
CA SER A 129 -6.26 25.62 3.15
C SER A 129 -4.94 25.14 3.78
N LYS A 130 -4.78 23.83 3.96
CA LYS A 130 -3.55 23.17 4.44
C LYS A 130 -3.24 21.97 3.54
N GLU A 131 -1.96 21.62 3.45
CA GLU A 131 -1.59 20.36 2.79
C GLU A 131 -2.17 19.17 3.56
N ILE A 132 -3.13 18.49 2.92
CA ILE A 132 -3.68 17.25 3.41
C ILE A 132 -2.72 16.13 3.05
N SER A 133 -2.31 15.38 4.07
CA SER A 133 -1.53 14.16 3.89
C SER A 133 -2.26 13.19 2.97
N PHE A 134 -1.64 12.85 1.84
CA PHE A 134 -2.22 11.89 0.89
C PHE A 134 -2.55 10.55 1.56
N TYR A 135 -1.65 10.06 2.42
CA TYR A 135 -1.88 8.85 3.22
C TYR A 135 -3.16 8.93 4.06
N TYR A 136 -3.41 10.07 4.71
CA TYR A 136 -4.63 10.23 5.49
C TYR A 136 -5.87 10.09 4.61
N ALA A 137 -5.89 10.79 3.48
CA ALA A 137 -7.03 10.76 2.56
C ALA A 137 -7.32 9.35 2.01
N VAL A 138 -6.30 8.54 1.73
CA VAL A 138 -6.51 7.17 1.21
C VAL A 138 -6.69 6.11 2.29
N ASN A 139 -6.29 6.38 3.53
CA ASN A 139 -6.36 5.42 4.63
C ASN A 139 -7.71 5.43 5.38
N ILE A 140 -8.45 6.53 5.33
CA ILE A 140 -9.79 6.60 5.95
C ILE A 140 -10.82 5.75 5.19
N THR A 141 -11.92 5.40 5.88
CA THR A 141 -13.03 4.64 5.30
C THR A 141 -13.67 5.39 4.13
N GLU A 142 -14.47 4.68 3.33
CA GLU A 142 -15.23 5.29 2.24
C GLU A 142 -16.21 6.34 2.74
N GLU A 143 -16.96 6.00 3.79
CA GLU A 143 -17.87 6.90 4.50
C GLU A 143 -17.16 8.17 4.98
N SER A 144 -16.05 8.03 5.72
CA SER A 144 -15.29 9.19 6.17
C SER A 144 -14.69 10.00 5.03
N PHE A 145 -14.36 9.38 3.90
CA PHE A 145 -13.88 10.11 2.73
C PHE A 145 -15.00 10.94 2.09
N LEU A 146 -16.19 10.35 1.94
CA LEU A 146 -17.38 11.05 1.45
C LEU A 146 -17.73 12.26 2.31
N GLU A 147 -17.82 12.07 3.63
CA GLU A 147 -18.16 13.13 4.59
C GLU A 147 -17.15 14.29 4.59
N LYS A 148 -15.86 14.01 4.41
CA LYS A 148 -14.81 15.01 4.57
C LYS A 148 -14.39 15.66 3.26
N PHE A 149 -14.46 14.94 2.14
CA PHE A 149 -13.88 15.37 0.86
C PHE A 149 -14.90 15.49 -0.28
N LEU A 150 -16.14 15.04 -0.09
CA LEU A 150 -17.14 15.08 -1.17
C LEU A 150 -18.38 15.88 -0.77
N LEU A 151 -19.09 15.46 0.27
CA LEU A 151 -20.34 16.09 0.72
C LEU A 151 -20.20 17.60 1.02
N PRO A 152 -19.14 18.10 1.69
CA PRO A 152 -19.00 19.52 1.98
C PRO A 152 -18.91 20.40 0.72
N TYR A 153 -18.50 19.81 -0.40
CA TYR A 153 -18.20 20.53 -1.64
C TYR A 153 -19.21 20.27 -2.75
N ASN A 154 -20.26 19.47 -2.50
CA ASN A 154 -21.22 19.06 -3.53
C ASN A 154 -21.89 20.26 -4.24
N LYS A 155 -22.24 21.31 -3.49
CA LYS A 155 -22.82 22.53 -4.06
C LYS A 155 -21.80 23.39 -4.82
N SER A 156 -20.56 23.43 -4.34
CA SER A 156 -19.50 24.28 -4.90
C SER A 156 -18.73 23.61 -6.05
N VAL A 157 -18.83 22.29 -6.15
CA VAL A 157 -18.27 21.46 -7.21
C VAL A 157 -19.34 20.47 -7.69
N PRO A 158 -20.33 20.94 -8.47
CA PRO A 158 -21.34 20.05 -9.04
C PRO A 158 -20.68 18.94 -9.86
N GLY A 159 -21.14 17.69 -9.71
CA GLY A 159 -20.59 16.54 -10.42
C GLY A 159 -19.42 15.84 -9.73
N LEU A 160 -18.91 16.37 -8.59
CA LEU A 160 -17.74 15.79 -7.91
C LEU A 160 -18.01 14.36 -7.40
N ILE A 161 -19.19 14.15 -6.80
CA ILE A 161 -19.58 12.85 -6.24
C ILE A 161 -19.79 11.85 -7.38
N GLU A 162 -20.46 12.26 -8.45
CA GLU A 162 -20.75 11.43 -9.61
C GLU A 162 -19.46 11.02 -10.34
N ALA A 163 -18.54 11.97 -10.54
CA ALA A 163 -17.24 11.72 -11.15
C ALA A 163 -16.38 10.79 -10.30
N TYR A 164 -16.36 11.00 -8.97
CA TYR A 164 -15.67 10.09 -8.05
C TYR A 164 -16.27 8.68 -8.09
N ALA A 165 -17.60 8.57 -8.03
CA ALA A 165 -18.28 7.29 -8.07
C ALA A 165 -18.09 6.57 -9.41
N ALA A 166 -18.02 7.30 -10.53
CA ALA A 166 -17.69 6.74 -11.84
C ALA A 166 -16.26 6.19 -11.87
N ALA A 167 -15.28 6.97 -11.41
CA ALA A 167 -13.88 6.54 -11.33
C ALA A 167 -13.69 5.28 -10.47
N CYS A 168 -14.47 5.13 -9.39
CA CYS A 168 -14.46 3.92 -8.56
C CYS A 168 -15.15 2.71 -9.23
N ARG A 169 -16.09 2.92 -10.16
CA ARG A 169 -16.92 1.87 -10.80
C ARG A 169 -16.30 1.24 -12.04
N ASP A 170 -15.37 1.89 -12.72
CA ASP A 170 -14.66 1.36 -13.90
C ASP A 170 -13.83 0.08 -13.62
N GLN A 171 -14.05 -0.55 -12.46
CA GLN A 171 -13.50 -1.85 -12.04
C GLN A 171 -14.47 -3.02 -12.18
N VAL A 172 -15.80 -2.85 -12.17
CA VAL A 172 -16.73 -4.00 -12.14
C VAL A 172 -16.79 -4.72 -13.50
N ALA A 173 -16.53 -4.01 -14.60
CA ALA A 173 -16.66 -4.55 -15.96
C ALA A 173 -15.39 -5.24 -16.50
N THR A 174 -14.25 -5.15 -15.81
CA THR A 174 -12.97 -5.71 -16.27
C THR A 174 -12.49 -6.93 -15.46
N GLU A 175 -13.30 -7.40 -14.51
CA GLU A 175 -13.04 -8.63 -13.73
C GLU A 175 -14.15 -9.69 -13.87
N LEU A 176 -15.03 -9.57 -14.88
CA LEU A 176 -15.93 -10.63 -15.38
C LEU A 176 -15.48 -11.08 -16.77
#